data_AF-A0A7V9MB85-F1
#
_entry.id   AF-A0A7V9MB85-F1
#
_cell.length_a   1.000
_cell.length_b   1.000
_cell.length_c   1.000
_cell.angle_alpha   90.00
_cell.angle_beta   90.00
_cell.angle_gamma   90.00
#
_symmetry.space_group_name_H-M   'P 1'
#
loop_
_entity.id
_entity.type
_entity.pdbx_description
1 polymer ?
#
loop_
_entity_poly.entity_id
_entity_poly.type
_entity_poly.pdbx_seq_one_letter_code
_entity_poly.pdbx_strand_id
1 'polypeptide(L)'
;MRRAGLIVIFATLLVGCGGGETVSPTGEVEGTLPKAAAGNPAQGKALFTSQGCGGCHALKAAGTKGAIGPNLDQSLKGKDEAYIRESIVDPNAKLASGFQPGIMPNYGEQLDSKQVADLVVFLSKQQS
;
A
#
# COMPACT_ATOMS: atom_id res chain seq x y z
N MET A 1 -53.18 4.98 19.69
CA MET A 1 -53.43 3.55 19.40
C MET A 1 -52.09 2.80 19.51
N ARG A 2 -51.59 2.56 20.73
CA ARG A 2 -51.49 1.21 21.34
C ARG A 2 -51.27 0.07 20.35
N ARG A 3 -50.00 -0.31 20.14
CA ARG A 3 -49.55 -1.73 20.12
C ARG A 3 -48.12 -1.82 20.62
N ALA A 4 -48.02 -2.04 21.93
CA ALA A 4 -46.89 -2.72 22.54
C ALA A 4 -46.90 -4.18 22.06
N GLY A 5 -45.76 -4.70 21.62
CA GLY A 5 -45.56 -6.12 21.28
C GLY A 5 -44.21 -6.55 21.84
N LEU A 6 -44.24 -7.08 23.06
CA LEU A 6 -43.86 -8.46 23.39
C LEU A 6 -42.39 -8.82 23.15
N ILE A 7 -41.67 -8.59 24.24
CA ILE A 7 -40.44 -9.24 24.69
C ILE A 7 -40.57 -10.76 24.52
N VAL A 8 -39.62 -11.39 23.82
CA VAL A 8 -39.30 -12.81 23.98
C VAL A 8 -37.79 -12.88 24.25
N ILE A 9 -37.45 -12.94 25.53
CA ILE A 9 -36.10 -13.27 25.99
C ILE A 9 -36.04 -14.80 26.02
N PHE A 10 -35.33 -15.39 25.06
CA PHE A 10 -34.93 -16.80 25.15
C PHE A 10 -33.50 -16.84 25.68
N ALA A 11 -33.38 -17.02 27.00
CA ALA A 11 -32.12 -17.30 27.67
C ALA A 11 -31.88 -18.81 27.62
N THR A 12 -31.01 -19.26 26.73
CA THR A 12 -30.43 -20.61 26.74
C THR A 12 -28.94 -20.51 26.98
N LEU A 13 -28.54 -20.89 28.19
CA LEU A 13 -27.16 -21.11 28.61
C LEU A 13 -26.61 -22.34 27.89
N LEU A 14 -25.74 -22.13 26.92
CA LEU A 14 -24.78 -23.13 26.46
C LEU A 14 -23.38 -22.50 26.56
N VAL A 15 -22.64 -22.98 27.56
CA VAL A 15 -21.19 -22.78 27.70
C VAL A 15 -20.52 -23.42 26.47
N GLY A 16 -19.82 -22.59 25.71
CA GLY A 16 -18.97 -22.97 24.58
C GLY A 16 -17.87 -21.94 24.40
N CYS A 17 -16.62 -22.36 24.53
CA CYS A 17 -15.41 -21.54 24.45
C CYS A 17 -15.06 -21.27 22.98
N GLY A 18 -14.80 -20.00 22.61
CA GLY A 18 -14.25 -19.63 21.30
C GLY A 18 -14.85 -18.34 20.74
N GLY A 19 -14.30 -17.19 21.16
CA GLY A 19 -14.68 -15.88 20.64
C GLY A 19 -14.27 -15.73 19.18
N GLY A 20 -15.27 -15.71 18.31
CA GLY A 20 -15.17 -15.37 16.90
C GLY A 20 -16.47 -14.72 16.48
N GLU A 21 -16.67 -13.45 16.87
CA GLU A 21 -17.77 -12.63 16.39
C GLU A 21 -17.57 -12.40 14.88
N THR A 22 -18.16 -13.28 14.08
CA THR A 22 -18.45 -13.01 12.68
C THR A 22 -19.71 -12.17 12.65
N VAL A 23 -19.52 -10.85 12.73
CA VAL A 23 -20.60 -9.91 12.47
C VAL A 23 -20.90 -9.99 10.97
N SER A 24 -21.99 -10.67 10.62
CA SER A 24 -22.54 -10.62 9.28
C SER A 24 -22.98 -9.17 9.02
N PRO A 25 -22.48 -8.48 7.97
CA PRO A 25 -22.98 -7.16 7.64
C PRO A 25 -24.42 -7.31 7.13
N THR A 26 -25.40 -7.01 7.99
CA THR A 26 -26.76 -6.68 7.54
C THR A 26 -26.70 -5.28 6.96
N GLY A 27 -26.26 -5.23 5.71
CA GLY A 27 -26.14 -4.03 4.89
C GLY A 27 -25.35 -4.38 3.66
N GLU A 28 -25.99 -4.27 2.49
CA GLU A 28 -25.28 -4.20 1.23
C GLU A 28 -24.38 -2.96 1.30
N VAL A 29 -23.10 -3.17 1.59
CA VAL A 29 -22.11 -2.10 1.45
C VAL A 29 -21.97 -1.94 -0.06
N GLU A 30 -22.70 -0.98 -0.63
CA GLU A 30 -22.30 -0.37 -1.90
C GLU A 30 -21.07 0.53 -1.61
N GLY A 31 -20.03 -0.11 -1.09
CA GLY A 31 -18.75 0.47 -0.79
C GLY A 31 -17.88 0.24 -2.00
N THR A 32 -17.82 1.23 -2.89
CA THR A 32 -16.67 1.33 -3.79
C THR A 32 -15.45 1.43 -2.88
N LEU A 33 -14.66 0.34 -2.78
CA LEU A 33 -13.30 0.42 -2.24
C LEU A 33 -12.69 1.70 -2.83
N PRO A 34 -12.11 2.61 -2.03
CA PRO A 34 -11.50 3.81 -2.59
C PRO A 34 -10.53 3.33 -3.65
N LYS A 35 -10.90 3.53 -4.92
CA LYS A 35 -10.03 3.27 -6.04
C LYS A 35 -8.77 4.04 -5.70
N ALA A 36 -7.65 3.34 -5.52
CA ALA A 36 -6.37 3.95 -5.22
C ALA A 36 -6.28 5.22 -6.06
N ALA A 37 -6.17 6.38 -5.39
CA ALA A 37 -6.28 7.67 -6.05
C ALA A 37 -5.42 7.61 -7.32
N ALA A 38 -6.02 7.87 -8.48
CA ALA A 38 -5.34 7.68 -9.75
C ALA A 38 -4.04 8.49 -9.73
N GLY A 39 -2.90 7.78 -9.69
CA GLY A 39 -1.60 8.41 -9.54
C GLY A 39 -1.25 9.26 -10.75
N ASN A 40 -0.56 10.36 -10.52
CA ASN A 40 -0.02 11.22 -11.57
C ASN A 40 1.48 10.93 -11.75
N PRO A 41 1.91 10.36 -12.90
CA PRO A 41 3.31 10.00 -13.12
C PRO A 41 4.26 11.21 -13.16
N ALA A 42 3.79 12.40 -13.55
CA ALA A 42 4.61 13.61 -13.52
C ALA A 42 4.89 14.06 -12.08
N GLN A 43 3.88 14.00 -11.21
CA GLN A 43 4.05 14.24 -9.77
C GLN A 43 4.91 13.16 -9.12
N GLY A 44 4.74 11.89 -9.52
CA GLY A 44 5.58 10.79 -9.06
C GLY A 44 7.05 11.00 -9.40
N LYS A 45 7.37 11.46 -10.62
CA LYS A 45 8.74 11.82 -10.99
C LYS A 45 9.29 12.96 -10.14
N ALA A 46 8.48 14.00 -9.90
CA ALA A 46 8.89 15.13 -9.06
C ALA A 46 9.19 14.68 -7.62
N LEU A 47 8.30 13.87 -7.03
CA LEU A 47 8.47 13.28 -5.70
C LEU A 47 9.70 12.37 -5.62
N PHE A 48 9.94 11.54 -6.64
CA PHE A 48 11.12 10.68 -6.69
C PHE A 48 12.43 11.47 -6.51
N THR A 49 12.50 12.65 -7.13
CA THR A 49 13.66 13.53 -7.01
C THR A 49 13.66 14.29 -5.68
N SER A 50 12.53 14.88 -5.27
CA SER A 50 12.45 15.72 -4.06
C SER A 50 12.62 14.92 -2.77
N GLN A 51 12.18 13.66 -2.74
CA GLN A 51 12.32 12.75 -1.59
C GLN A 51 13.70 12.05 -1.54
N GLY A 52 14.61 12.40 -2.44
CA GLY A 52 15.98 11.90 -2.44
C GLY A 52 16.15 10.46 -2.94
N CYS A 53 15.12 9.84 -3.51
CA CYS A 53 15.17 8.46 -4.00
C CYS A 53 16.32 8.26 -5.01
N GLY A 54 16.56 9.27 -5.84
CA GLY A 54 17.64 9.30 -6.82
C GLY A 54 19.07 9.25 -6.28
N GLY A 55 19.28 9.60 -5.01
CA GLY A 55 20.58 9.50 -4.35
C GLY A 55 21.00 8.04 -4.14
N CYS A 56 20.02 7.17 -3.88
CA CYS A 56 20.26 5.75 -3.68
C CYS A 56 20.02 4.91 -4.93
N HIS A 57 19.05 5.30 -5.76
CA HIS A 57 18.60 4.51 -6.91
C HIS A 57 18.95 5.14 -8.26
N ALA A 58 19.53 4.35 -9.15
CA ALA A 58 19.60 4.66 -10.56
C ALA A 58 18.22 4.48 -11.21
N LEU A 59 17.82 5.46 -12.02
CA LEU A 59 16.59 5.44 -12.80
C LEU A 59 16.71 6.42 -13.98
N LYS A 60 16.78 5.91 -15.21
CA LYS A 60 16.92 6.75 -16.41
C LYS A 60 15.81 7.77 -16.56
N ALA A 61 14.56 7.38 -16.30
CA ALA A 61 13.41 8.26 -16.43
C ALA A 61 13.43 9.47 -15.47
N ALA A 62 14.13 9.35 -14.35
CA ALA A 62 14.38 10.43 -13.40
C ALA A 62 15.75 11.11 -13.59
N GLY A 63 16.62 10.59 -14.47
CA GLY A 63 17.97 11.10 -14.68
C GLY A 63 18.93 10.80 -13.53
N THR A 64 18.64 9.80 -12.68
CA THR A 64 19.38 9.53 -11.45
C THR A 64 20.36 8.36 -11.64
N LYS A 65 21.43 8.36 -10.84
CA LYS A 65 22.55 7.40 -10.95
C LYS A 65 22.95 6.79 -9.61
N GLY A 66 22.08 6.84 -8.60
CA GLY A 66 22.36 6.27 -7.29
C GLY A 66 22.73 4.78 -7.37
N ALA A 67 23.63 4.33 -6.50
CA ALA A 67 24.15 2.96 -6.50
C ALA A 67 24.13 2.30 -5.11
N ILE A 68 23.51 2.95 -4.12
CA ILE A 68 23.32 2.38 -2.77
C ILE A 68 22.21 1.34 -2.80
N GLY A 69 21.14 1.61 -3.53
CA GLY A 69 20.03 0.70 -3.79
C GLY A 69 20.12 0.05 -5.18
N PRO A 70 19.23 -0.91 -5.49
CA PRO A 70 19.19 -1.53 -6.81
C PRO A 70 18.87 -0.51 -7.91
N ASN A 71 19.41 -0.75 -9.10
CA ASN A 71 19.02 -0.02 -10.30
C ASN A 71 17.55 -0.32 -10.65
N LEU A 72 16.70 0.70 -10.59
CA LEU A 72 15.25 0.57 -10.79
C LEU A 72 14.86 0.32 -12.25
N ASP A 73 15.71 0.67 -13.22
CA ASP A 73 15.51 0.29 -14.62
C ASP A 73 15.58 -1.24 -14.82
N GLN A 74 16.12 -1.99 -13.85
CA GLN A 74 16.29 -3.44 -13.92
C GLN A 74 15.46 -4.16 -12.86
N SER A 75 15.48 -3.70 -11.61
CA SER A 75 14.85 -4.40 -10.49
C SER A 75 13.32 -4.38 -10.52
N LEU A 76 12.73 -3.38 -11.18
CA LEU A 76 11.28 -3.25 -11.30
C LEU A 76 10.67 -4.11 -12.42
N LYS A 77 11.48 -4.72 -13.29
CA LYS A 77 10.96 -5.54 -14.39
C LYS A 77 10.14 -6.72 -13.87
N GLY A 78 8.90 -6.82 -14.36
CA GLY A 78 7.95 -7.87 -13.98
C GLY A 78 7.45 -7.74 -12.54
N LYS A 79 7.50 -6.55 -11.94
CA LYS A 79 6.94 -6.27 -10.62
C LYS A 79 5.63 -5.52 -10.79
N ASP A 80 4.61 -5.89 -10.03
CA ASP A 80 3.33 -5.18 -10.06
C ASP A 80 3.35 -3.93 -9.18
N GLU A 81 2.28 -3.15 -9.27
CA GLU A 81 2.12 -1.92 -8.48
C GLU A 81 2.04 -2.19 -6.98
N ALA A 82 1.54 -3.36 -6.57
CA ALA A 82 1.47 -3.76 -5.16
C ALA A 82 2.87 -3.95 -4.57
N TYR A 83 3.76 -4.64 -5.29
CA TYR A 83 5.16 -4.78 -4.90
C TYR A 83 5.87 -3.44 -4.80
N ILE A 84 5.65 -2.55 -5.77
CA ILE A 84 6.26 -1.21 -5.76
C ILE A 84 5.77 -0.42 -4.55
N ARG A 85 4.46 -0.47 -4.26
CA ARG A 85 3.86 0.20 -3.10
C ARG A 85 4.46 -0.32 -1.80
N GLU A 86 4.48 -1.64 -1.61
CA GLU A 86 5.06 -2.29 -0.42
C GLU A 86 6.52 -1.90 -0.25
N SER A 87 7.31 -1.90 -1.32
CA SER A 87 8.71 -1.48 -1.28
C SER A 87 8.91 -0.03 -0.81
N ILE A 88 7.92 0.86 -0.99
CA ILE A 88 7.99 2.27 -0.55
C ILE A 88 7.55 2.42 0.91
N VAL A 89 6.46 1.76 1.30
CA VAL A 89 5.82 1.94 2.63
C VAL A 89 6.28 0.93 3.67
N ASP A 90 6.89 -0.17 3.24
CA ASP A 90 7.52 -1.19 4.07
C ASP A 90 8.70 -1.85 3.33
N PRO A 91 9.82 -1.12 3.13
CA PRO A 91 10.95 -1.59 2.34
C PRO A 91 11.65 -2.84 2.92
N ASN A 92 11.41 -3.17 4.19
CA ASN A 92 12.02 -4.33 4.84
C ASN A 92 11.15 -5.60 4.72
N ALA A 93 9.88 -5.49 4.31
CA ALA A 93 9.01 -6.64 4.08
C ALA A 93 9.55 -7.58 2.99
N LYS A 94 10.11 -6.99 1.92
CA LYS A 94 10.62 -7.75 0.79
C LYS A 94 11.88 -7.11 0.20
N LEU A 95 13.02 -7.65 0.61
CA LEU A 95 14.32 -7.17 0.18
C LEU A 95 14.66 -7.66 -1.23
N ALA A 96 15.24 -6.78 -2.04
CA ALA A 96 15.89 -7.18 -3.28
C ALA A 96 17.13 -8.05 -2.98
N SER A 97 17.49 -8.95 -3.90
CA SER A 97 18.65 -9.84 -3.74
C SER A 97 19.94 -9.05 -3.48
N GLY A 98 20.65 -9.42 -2.41
CA GLY A 98 21.93 -8.80 -2.02
C GLY A 98 21.80 -7.58 -1.11
N PHE A 99 20.59 -7.15 -0.74
CA PHE A 99 20.36 -6.01 0.15
C PHE A 99 20.05 -6.44 1.58
N GLN A 100 20.40 -5.58 2.54
CA GLN A 100 20.15 -5.76 3.97
C GLN A 100 19.00 -4.86 4.43
N PRO A 101 18.27 -5.22 5.51
CA PRO A 101 17.24 -4.36 6.07
C PRO A 101 17.82 -3.05 6.62
N GLY A 102 17.03 -1.99 6.59
CA GLY A 102 17.37 -0.68 7.15
C GLY A 102 18.18 0.26 6.23
N ILE A 103 18.48 -0.15 4.99
CA ILE A 103 19.16 0.72 4.01
C ILE A 103 18.17 1.72 3.38
N MET A 104 16.99 1.24 2.97
CA MET A 104 15.95 2.08 2.39
C MET A 104 15.05 2.61 3.52
N PRO A 105 14.88 3.95 3.65
CA PRO A 105 13.97 4.53 4.63
C PRO A 105 12.53 4.08 4.38
N ASN A 106 11.75 3.94 5.46
CA ASN A 106 10.32 3.70 5.37
C ASN A 106 9.60 5.04 5.09
N TYR A 107 8.86 5.12 3.99
CA TYR A 107 8.13 6.33 3.60
C TYR A 107 6.64 6.30 3.92
N GLY A 108 6.12 5.24 4.53
CA GLY A 108 4.69 5.06 4.83
C GLY A 108 4.12 6.11 5.80
N GLU A 109 4.96 6.64 6.69
CA GLU A 109 4.59 7.73 7.60
C GLU A 109 4.96 9.12 7.05
N GLN A 110 5.82 9.17 6.03
CA GLN A 110 6.34 10.42 5.46
C GLN A 110 5.55 10.91 4.25
N LEU A 111 4.87 10.00 3.55
CA LEU A 111 4.14 10.26 2.34
C LEU A 111 2.66 9.92 2.54
N ASP A 112 1.79 10.81 2.08
CA ASP A 112 0.37 10.52 2.06
C ASP A 112 0.02 9.47 0.98
N SER A 113 -1.20 8.93 1.08
CA SER A 113 -1.69 7.89 0.17
C SER A 113 -1.65 8.29 -1.32
N LYS A 114 -1.81 9.58 -1.63
CA LYS A 114 -1.78 10.11 -2.99
C LYS A 114 -0.34 10.23 -3.49
N GLN A 115 0.59 10.71 -2.66
CA GLN A 115 2.01 10.79 -3.01
C GLN A 115 2.60 9.40 -3.29
N VAL A 116 2.23 8.41 -2.48
CA VAL A 116 2.58 7.00 -2.74
C VAL A 116 1.99 6.52 -4.06
N ALA A 117 0.71 6.82 -4.35
CA ALA A 117 0.09 6.43 -5.61
C ALA A 117 0.76 7.10 -6.83
N ASP A 118 1.12 8.38 -6.74
CA ASP A 118 1.84 9.12 -7.77
C ASP A 118 3.20 8.46 -8.06
N LEU A 119 3.96 8.09 -7.03
CA LEU A 119 5.23 7.35 -7.14
C LEU A 119 5.05 5.97 -7.78
N VAL A 120 4.06 5.19 -7.33
CA VAL A 120 3.78 3.85 -7.84
C VAL A 120 3.48 3.89 -9.34
N VAL A 121 2.61 4.80 -9.78
CA VAL A 121 2.25 4.94 -11.21
C VAL A 121 3.43 5.44 -12.05
N PHE A 122 4.28 6.31 -11.48
CA PHE A 122 5.52 6.70 -12.16
C PHE A 122 6.46 5.50 -12.35
N LEU A 123 6.72 4.75 -11.28
CA LEU A 123 7.68 3.63 -11.27
C LEU A 123 7.16 2.42 -12.05
N SER A 124 5.85 2.15 -12.05
CA SER A 124 5.26 1.02 -12.78
C SER A 124 5.43 1.14 -14.30
N LYS A 125 5.57 2.38 -14.81
CA LYS A 125 5.86 2.66 -16.21
C LYS A 125 7.30 2.39 -16.64
N GLN A 126 8.21 2.06 -15.72
CA GLN A 126 9.66 1.93 -15.98
C GLN A 126 10.10 0.49 -16.26
N GLN A 127 9.16 -0.40 -16.57
CA GLN A 127 9.42 -1.84 -16.71
C GLN A 127 9.76 -2.29 -18.14
N SER A 128 9.68 -1.38 -19.11
CA SER A 128 9.95 -1.61 -20.53
C SER A 128 11.43 -1.50 -20.88
#